data_AF-A0A2E8C968-F1
#
_entry.id   AF-A0A2E8C968-F1
#
_cell.length_a   1.000
_cell.length_b   1.000
_cell.length_c   1.000
_cell.angle_alpha   90.00
_cell.angle_beta   90.00
_cell.angle_gamma   90.00
#
_symmetry.space_group_name_H-M   'P 1'
#
loop_
_entity.id
_entity.type
_entity.pdbx_description
1 polymer ?
#
loop_
_entity_poly.entity_id
_entity_poly.type
_entity_poly.pdbx_seq_one_letter_code
_entity_poly.pdbx_strand_id
1 'polypeptide(L)'
;MSASRARNSPSIPMATYPDSQLKIFEGWNGNGSTFESGMEGGSCASLSILVCGRYEMFIPPACIMGEVHVVLIAVSATDIASTNQSDALMQMGLWDPTDPVEGHPTFKRLHARIWILPGSVLREDYLARRWKNATGEIVDEIIFPSRHSAVSGRPSLTLHPVGVMQLDKDEIPPYGGRAGDAPPPSPRLASWWQELIRVSEHSDLVEDFDTSLEVTHHGPWLEVPSLFIEVGSTAETWGHFGAANLLADIIHRGLGLDGSEGFGSWDCDDDNGQPVLITLGGGHYAPRANNLGLHPGLRVGHMLATYALPFIAPQVEGDEPEGNWKQSIDAAFEATKRAYPNGKIIFSMDKKAFKGWQRQAIRNHLANLDAPLMTSKAILALLEGESSSAF
;
A
#
# COMPACT_ATOMS: atom_id res chain seq x y z
N MET A 1 -39.64 -39.10 -26.68
CA MET A 1 -38.21 -39.00 -27.02
C MET A 1 -38.00 -37.72 -27.82
N SER A 2 -37.54 -36.65 -27.19
CA SER A 2 -37.13 -35.42 -27.87
C SER A 2 -35.88 -34.88 -27.18
N ALA A 3 -34.76 -34.92 -27.89
CA ALA A 3 -33.48 -34.38 -27.45
C ALA A 3 -33.47 -32.86 -27.63
N SER A 4 -33.10 -32.13 -26.58
CA SER A 4 -32.86 -30.69 -26.60
C SER A 4 -31.35 -30.41 -26.71
N ARG A 5 -31.01 -29.46 -27.59
CA ARG A 5 -29.64 -29.05 -27.93
C ARG A 5 -29.00 -28.25 -26.80
N ALA A 6 -27.85 -28.70 -26.31
CA ALA A 6 -26.94 -27.89 -25.50
C ALA A 6 -26.23 -26.85 -26.37
N ARG A 7 -26.11 -25.62 -25.87
CA ARG A 7 -25.34 -24.53 -26.48
C ARG A 7 -23.88 -24.63 -26.00
N ASN A 8 -22.95 -24.71 -26.95
CA ASN A 8 -21.51 -24.64 -26.70
C ASN A 8 -21.10 -23.19 -26.40
N SER A 9 -20.47 -22.96 -25.25
CA SER A 9 -19.66 -21.77 -24.98
C SER A 9 -18.24 -22.01 -25.51
N PRO A 10 -17.57 -21.05 -26.16
CA PRO A 10 -16.22 -21.24 -26.66
C PRO A 10 -15.21 -21.22 -25.50
N SER A 11 -14.42 -22.28 -25.43
CA SER A 11 -13.26 -22.43 -24.54
C SER A 11 -12.12 -21.50 -24.98
N ILE A 12 -11.66 -20.63 -24.09
CA ILE A 12 -10.46 -19.81 -24.28
C ILE A 12 -9.23 -20.71 -24.06
N PRO A 13 -8.22 -20.71 -24.96
CA PRO A 13 -7.06 -21.59 -24.83
C PRO A 13 -6.15 -21.16 -23.66
N MET A 14 -5.78 -22.13 -22.81
CA MET A 14 -4.72 -21.99 -21.81
C MET A 14 -3.38 -21.68 -22.50
N ALA A 15 -2.82 -20.50 -22.26
CA ALA A 15 -1.45 -20.20 -22.61
C ALA A 15 -0.52 -20.80 -21.55
N THR A 16 0.39 -21.66 -21.97
CA THR A 16 1.49 -22.18 -21.15
C THR A 16 2.58 -21.11 -21.03
N TYR A 17 2.90 -20.70 -19.80
CA TYR A 17 3.93 -19.68 -19.53
C TYR A 17 5.20 -20.32 -18.94
N PRO A 18 6.39 -19.79 -19.29
CA PRO A 18 7.66 -20.32 -18.80
C PRO A 18 7.95 -19.90 -17.35
N ASP A 19 8.40 -20.86 -16.56
CA ASP A 19 8.95 -20.70 -15.20
C ASP A 19 10.26 -19.90 -15.23
N SER A 20 10.19 -18.61 -14.90
CA SER A 20 11.36 -17.83 -14.48
C SER A 20 11.02 -16.63 -13.60
N GLN A 21 10.29 -16.87 -12.51
CA GLN A 21 10.18 -15.93 -11.37
C GLN A 21 10.53 -16.59 -10.03
N LEU A 22 11.61 -17.36 -10.02
CA LEU A 22 12.20 -17.97 -8.82
C LEU A 22 13.65 -17.53 -8.68
N LYS A 23 13.90 -16.29 -8.21
CA LYS A 23 15.12 -15.95 -7.46
C LYS A 23 14.82 -14.82 -6.48
N ILE A 24 14.78 -15.22 -5.21
CA ILE A 24 14.66 -14.34 -4.06
C ILE A 24 16.01 -13.75 -3.72
N PHE A 25 15.94 -12.51 -3.23
CA PHE A 25 16.97 -11.64 -2.69
C PHE A 25 18.10 -12.36 -1.93
N GLU A 26 19.14 -12.74 -2.64
CA GLU A 26 20.51 -12.85 -2.13
C GLU A 26 21.46 -12.44 -3.27
N GLY A 27 21.98 -11.20 -3.24
CA GLY A 27 22.88 -10.76 -4.29
C GLY A 27 23.20 -9.27 -4.32
N TRP A 28 23.49 -8.65 -3.17
CA TRP A 28 24.14 -7.34 -3.14
C TRP A 28 25.55 -7.50 -2.55
N ASN A 29 26.51 -7.81 -3.43
CA ASN A 29 27.91 -7.56 -3.20
C ASN A 29 28.31 -6.43 -4.14
N GLY A 30 28.59 -5.26 -3.56
CA GLY A 30 29.04 -4.10 -4.29
C GLY A 30 30.40 -4.31 -4.94
N ASN A 31 30.59 -3.67 -6.08
CA ASN A 31 31.86 -3.07 -6.44
C ASN A 31 31.60 -1.95 -7.44
N GLY A 32 32.06 -0.76 -7.09
CA GLY A 32 31.91 0.44 -7.89
C GLY A 32 32.79 0.43 -9.13
N SER A 33 32.45 1.33 -10.05
CA SER A 33 33.40 1.91 -10.98
C SER A 33 33.02 3.36 -11.24
N THR A 34 34.01 4.20 -11.01
CA THR A 34 34.06 5.63 -11.26
C THR A 34 33.93 5.94 -12.75
N PHE A 35 33.11 6.93 -13.10
CA PHE A 35 33.23 7.63 -14.38
C PHE A 35 33.20 9.14 -14.16
N GLU A 36 34.32 9.78 -14.48
CA GLU A 36 34.48 11.23 -14.56
C GLU A 36 33.65 11.77 -15.73
N SER A 37 32.91 12.86 -15.49
CA SER A 37 32.44 13.73 -16.56
C SER A 37 32.78 15.18 -16.20
N GLY A 38 33.66 15.78 -16.99
CA GLY A 38 33.83 17.22 -17.05
C GLY A 38 33.00 17.76 -18.20
N MET A 39 32.25 18.85 -17.96
CA MET A 39 31.97 19.84 -18.99
C MET A 39 31.55 21.17 -18.36
N GLU A 40 32.20 22.21 -18.84
CA GLU A 40 32.13 23.61 -18.42
C GLU A 40 30.87 24.33 -18.95
N GLY A 41 30.47 25.37 -18.21
CA GLY A 41 30.24 26.70 -18.80
C GLY A 41 28.90 26.98 -19.48
N GLY A 42 28.03 27.76 -18.82
CA GLY A 42 26.80 28.25 -19.41
C GLY A 42 26.15 29.41 -18.66
N SER A 43 26.72 30.60 -18.82
CA SER A 43 26.24 31.96 -18.57
C SER A 43 24.76 32.18 -18.15
N CYS A 44 24.61 32.85 -17.00
CA CYS A 44 23.40 33.50 -16.49
C CYS A 44 23.10 34.81 -17.24
N ALA A 45 21.84 35.03 -17.64
CA ALA A 45 21.33 36.34 -18.03
C ALA A 45 19.89 36.52 -17.50
N SER A 46 19.77 37.37 -16.48
CA SER A 46 18.50 37.76 -15.87
C SER A 46 17.91 38.94 -16.65
N LEU A 47 16.68 38.79 -17.17
CA LEU A 47 15.89 39.90 -17.72
C LEU A 47 14.60 40.06 -16.89
N SER A 48 14.59 41.09 -16.06
CA SER A 48 13.42 41.56 -15.33
C SER A 48 12.52 42.38 -16.27
N ILE A 49 11.31 41.88 -16.54
CA ILE A 49 10.24 42.62 -17.23
C ILE A 49 9.12 42.89 -16.24
N LEU A 50 8.91 44.18 -15.98
CA LEU A 50 7.81 44.75 -15.22
C LEU A 50 6.55 44.73 -16.11
N VAL A 51 5.49 44.01 -15.74
CA VAL A 51 4.18 44.10 -16.41
C VAL A 51 3.16 44.67 -15.43
N CYS A 52 2.69 45.87 -15.76
CA CYS A 52 1.63 46.61 -15.08
C CYS A 52 0.25 46.01 -15.43
N GLY A 53 -0.64 45.98 -14.44
CA GLY A 53 -1.86 45.17 -14.43
C GLY A 53 -2.96 45.60 -15.40
N ARG A 54 -3.82 44.62 -15.72
CA ARG A 54 -5.21 44.83 -16.17
C ARG A 54 -6.12 44.00 -15.28
N TYR A 55 -7.12 44.66 -14.71
CA TYR A 55 -8.26 44.04 -14.06
C TYR A 55 -9.09 43.32 -15.13
N GLU A 56 -9.04 41.99 -15.16
CA GLU A 56 -10.08 41.18 -15.79
C GLU A 56 -11.12 40.82 -14.73
N MET A 57 -12.38 41.12 -15.04
CA MET A 57 -13.51 40.78 -14.19
C MET A 57 -13.60 39.27 -14.07
N PHE A 58 -13.43 38.77 -12.84
CA PHE A 58 -13.60 37.36 -12.51
C PHE A 58 -15.09 37.01 -12.63
N ILE A 59 -15.47 36.43 -13.78
CA ILE A 59 -16.72 35.70 -13.92
C ILE A 59 -16.56 34.46 -13.04
N PRO A 60 -17.40 34.24 -12.00
CA PRO A 60 -17.29 33.04 -11.19
C PRO A 60 -17.50 31.83 -12.11
N PRO A 61 -16.60 30.84 -12.13
CA PRO A 61 -16.87 29.60 -12.83
C PRO A 61 -18.16 29.01 -12.24
N ALA A 62 -19.06 28.64 -13.15
CA ALA A 62 -20.31 27.98 -12.83
C ALA A 62 -20.08 26.88 -11.80
N CYS A 63 -20.95 26.82 -10.81
CA CYS A 63 -21.06 25.76 -9.80
C CYS A 63 -20.83 24.39 -10.47
N ILE A 64 -19.64 23.81 -10.31
CA ILE A 64 -19.32 22.48 -10.86
C ILE A 64 -20.16 21.49 -10.06
N MET A 65 -20.95 20.68 -10.78
CA MET A 65 -21.72 19.57 -10.23
C MET A 65 -20.81 18.70 -9.35
N GLY A 66 -21.30 18.31 -8.16
CA GLY A 66 -20.51 17.71 -7.08
C GLY A 66 -19.54 16.63 -7.55
N GLU A 67 -18.28 16.74 -7.11
CA GLU A 67 -17.23 15.78 -7.43
C GLU A 67 -17.67 14.38 -6.98
N VAL A 68 -17.56 13.39 -7.86
CA VAL A 68 -17.90 12.00 -7.55
C VAL A 68 -16.65 11.32 -7.04
N HIS A 69 -16.68 10.92 -5.78
CA HIS A 69 -15.62 10.24 -5.07
C HIS A 69 -15.82 8.71 -5.12
N VAL A 70 -14.75 7.97 -5.42
CA VAL A 70 -14.80 6.51 -5.60
C VAL A 70 -13.60 5.79 -4.97
N VAL A 71 -13.80 4.52 -4.63
CA VAL A 71 -12.73 3.57 -4.31
C VAL A 71 -12.50 2.67 -5.52
N LEU A 72 -11.25 2.55 -5.95
CA LEU A 72 -10.87 1.69 -7.07
C LEU A 72 -10.36 0.35 -6.56
N ILE A 73 -10.82 -0.74 -7.16
CA ILE A 73 -10.34 -2.09 -6.94
C ILE A 73 -9.61 -2.50 -8.22
N ALA A 74 -8.28 -2.49 -8.18
CA ALA A 74 -7.42 -2.75 -9.32
C ALA A 74 -7.12 -4.26 -9.42
N VAL A 75 -7.70 -4.91 -10.43
CA VAL A 75 -7.63 -6.36 -10.61
C VAL A 75 -6.65 -6.66 -11.75
N SER A 76 -5.69 -7.56 -11.51
CA SER A 76 -4.79 -8.04 -12.56
C SER A 76 -5.43 -9.22 -13.30
N ALA A 77 -5.67 -9.07 -14.61
CA ALA A 77 -6.18 -10.14 -15.47
C ALA A 77 -5.23 -11.34 -15.60
N THR A 78 -3.97 -11.18 -15.18
CA THR A 78 -2.91 -12.21 -15.27
C THR A 78 -2.62 -12.89 -13.94
N ASP A 79 -3.33 -12.52 -12.88
CA ASP A 79 -3.14 -13.02 -11.53
C ASP A 79 -4.41 -13.76 -11.07
N ILE A 80 -4.31 -15.08 -10.94
CA ILE A 80 -5.44 -15.93 -10.56
C ILE A 80 -5.98 -15.60 -9.16
N ALA A 81 -5.13 -15.17 -8.22
CA ALA A 81 -5.59 -14.75 -6.89
C ALA A 81 -6.40 -13.46 -6.99
N SER A 82 -5.96 -12.54 -7.85
CA SER A 82 -6.66 -11.28 -8.13
C SER A 82 -8.02 -11.51 -8.78
N THR A 83 -8.07 -12.32 -9.85
CA THR A 83 -9.33 -12.60 -10.56
C THR A 83 -10.30 -13.40 -9.70
N ASN A 84 -9.84 -14.39 -8.92
CA ASN A 84 -10.72 -15.14 -8.03
C ASN A 84 -11.31 -14.27 -6.93
N GLN A 85 -10.53 -13.36 -6.33
CA GLN A 85 -11.04 -12.39 -5.35
C GLN A 85 -12.06 -11.44 -5.99
N SER A 86 -11.79 -10.95 -7.21
CA SER A 86 -12.73 -10.12 -7.98
C SER A 86 -14.03 -10.87 -8.28
N ASP A 87 -13.96 -12.12 -8.75
CA ASP A 87 -15.14 -12.94 -9.07
C ASP A 87 -15.97 -13.22 -7.81
N ALA A 88 -15.32 -13.55 -6.69
CA ALA A 88 -15.98 -13.73 -5.40
C ALA A 88 -16.69 -12.45 -4.95
N LEU A 89 -16.02 -11.29 -5.05
CA LEU A 89 -16.61 -10.00 -4.70
C LEU A 89 -17.81 -9.65 -5.61
N MET A 90 -17.74 -9.97 -6.90
CA MET A 90 -18.84 -9.77 -7.84
C MET A 90 -20.04 -10.69 -7.58
N GLN A 91 -19.85 -11.82 -6.90
CA GLN A 91 -20.94 -12.71 -6.51
C GLN A 91 -21.69 -12.25 -5.25
N MET A 92 -21.09 -11.36 -4.45
CA MET A 92 -21.67 -10.85 -3.19
C MET A 92 -22.70 -9.73 -3.41
N GLY A 93 -22.84 -9.22 -4.63
CA GLY A 93 -23.81 -8.18 -4.95
C GLY A 93 -23.93 -7.93 -6.45
N LEU A 94 -24.88 -7.08 -6.85
CA LEU A 94 -25.00 -6.65 -8.24
C LEU A 94 -23.93 -5.61 -8.57
N TRP A 95 -23.16 -5.88 -9.62
CA TRP A 95 -22.18 -4.99 -10.23
C TRP A 95 -22.59 -4.68 -11.66
N ASP A 96 -22.73 -3.39 -11.98
CA ASP A 96 -23.10 -2.96 -13.32
C ASP A 96 -21.84 -2.75 -14.16
N PRO A 97 -21.75 -3.30 -15.38
CA PRO A 97 -20.66 -2.97 -16.29
C PRO A 97 -20.71 -1.47 -16.67
N THR A 98 -19.54 -0.87 -16.83
CA THR A 98 -19.39 0.53 -17.27
C THR A 98 -18.53 0.62 -18.53
N ASP A 99 -18.39 1.83 -19.07
CA ASP A 99 -17.53 2.05 -20.23
C ASP A 99 -16.07 1.65 -19.92
N PRO A 100 -15.41 0.89 -20.81
CA PRO A 100 -14.03 0.49 -20.61
C PRO A 100 -13.09 1.70 -20.42
N VAL A 101 -12.21 1.62 -19.43
CA VAL A 101 -11.19 2.64 -19.19
C VAL A 101 -9.87 2.13 -19.74
N GLU A 102 -9.24 2.90 -20.61
CA GLU A 102 -8.03 2.52 -21.36
C GLU A 102 -8.20 1.20 -22.15
N GLY A 103 -9.43 0.92 -22.60
CA GLY A 103 -9.75 -0.31 -23.34
C GLY A 103 -9.96 -1.54 -22.46
N HIS A 104 -9.95 -1.37 -21.14
CA HIS A 104 -10.05 -2.45 -20.17
C HIS A 104 -11.40 -2.47 -19.43
N PRO A 105 -11.96 -3.66 -19.12
CA PRO A 105 -13.27 -3.78 -18.48
C PRO A 105 -13.34 -3.07 -17.13
N THR A 106 -14.49 -2.45 -16.89
CA THR A 106 -14.80 -1.75 -15.65
C THR A 106 -16.21 -2.10 -15.16
N PHE A 107 -16.38 -2.13 -13.84
CA PHE A 107 -17.66 -2.41 -13.20
C PHE A 107 -17.87 -1.46 -12.03
N LYS A 108 -19.12 -1.12 -11.73
CA LYS A 108 -19.49 -0.25 -10.61
C LYS A 108 -20.46 -0.93 -9.65
N ARG A 109 -20.29 -0.62 -8.38
CA ARG A 109 -21.26 -0.88 -7.31
C ARG A 109 -21.11 0.20 -6.26
N LEU A 110 -22.18 0.96 -6.00
CA LEU A 110 -22.13 2.10 -5.09
C LEU A 110 -20.95 3.05 -5.42
N HIS A 111 -20.11 3.37 -4.44
CA HIS A 111 -18.89 4.18 -4.60
C HIS A 111 -17.67 3.36 -5.06
N ALA A 112 -17.76 2.03 -5.18
CA ALA A 112 -16.66 1.20 -5.63
C ALA A 112 -16.64 1.03 -7.17
N ARG A 113 -15.44 0.91 -7.72
CA ARG A 113 -15.16 0.62 -9.13
C ARG A 113 -14.18 -0.54 -9.21
N ILE A 114 -14.47 -1.56 -10.01
CA ILE A 114 -13.49 -2.58 -10.38
C ILE A 114 -12.91 -2.21 -11.73
N TRP A 115 -11.59 -2.26 -11.86
CA TRP A 115 -10.88 -2.06 -13.12
C TRP A 115 -9.93 -3.22 -13.39
N ILE A 116 -10.19 -3.98 -14.46
CA ILE A 116 -9.46 -5.20 -14.81
C ILE A 116 -8.30 -4.87 -15.76
N LEU A 117 -7.10 -4.75 -15.21
CA LEU A 117 -5.88 -4.34 -15.91
C LEU A 117 -5.19 -5.55 -16.57
N PRO A 118 -4.50 -5.35 -17.72
CA PRO A 118 -4.05 -6.45 -18.58
C PRO A 118 -2.80 -7.18 -18.07
N GLY A 119 -2.11 -6.65 -17.06
CA GLY A 119 -0.81 -7.15 -16.61
C GLY A 119 -0.61 -6.97 -15.11
N SER A 120 0.66 -6.95 -14.71
CA SER A 120 1.03 -6.82 -13.30
C SER A 120 0.68 -5.44 -12.74
N VAL A 121 -0.22 -5.41 -11.77
CA VAL A 121 -0.62 -4.20 -11.03
C VAL A 121 0.55 -3.48 -10.35
N LEU A 122 1.67 -4.18 -10.09
CA LEU A 122 2.87 -3.60 -9.51
C LEU A 122 3.50 -2.49 -10.38
N ARG A 123 3.21 -2.49 -11.68
CA ARG A 123 3.73 -1.52 -12.67
C ARG A 123 2.67 -0.53 -13.16
N GLU A 124 1.48 -0.57 -12.58
CA GLU A 124 0.36 0.28 -12.95
C GLU A 124 0.40 1.58 -12.13
N ASP A 125 1.36 2.45 -12.46
CA ASP A 125 1.52 3.73 -11.77
C ASP A 125 0.39 4.71 -12.13
N TYR A 126 0.14 5.66 -11.22
CA TYR A 126 -0.79 6.80 -11.39
C TYR A 126 -2.24 6.38 -11.72
N LEU A 127 -2.71 5.24 -11.21
CA LEU A 127 -4.06 4.73 -11.47
C LEU A 127 -5.16 5.73 -11.13
N ALA A 128 -5.05 6.44 -10.00
CA ALA A 128 -6.02 7.47 -9.61
C ALA A 128 -6.11 8.60 -10.65
N ARG A 129 -4.95 9.08 -11.13
CA ARG A 129 -4.87 10.12 -12.16
C ARG A 129 -5.41 9.64 -13.50
N ARG A 130 -5.05 8.42 -13.91
CA ARG A 130 -5.52 7.79 -15.15
C ARG A 130 -7.03 7.61 -15.14
N TRP A 131 -7.59 7.12 -14.03
CA TRP A 131 -9.03 7.01 -13.83
C TRP A 131 -9.72 8.38 -13.94
N LYS A 132 -9.27 9.38 -13.15
CA LYS A 132 -9.85 10.73 -13.17
C LYS A 132 -9.82 11.36 -14.57
N ASN A 133 -8.73 11.18 -15.31
CA ASN A 133 -8.62 11.71 -16.66
C ASN A 133 -9.60 11.05 -17.64
N ALA A 134 -9.92 9.77 -17.44
CA ALA A 134 -10.82 9.01 -18.31
C ALA A 134 -12.30 9.17 -17.94
N THR A 135 -12.64 9.27 -16.65
CA THR A 135 -14.02 9.20 -16.16
C THR A 135 -14.52 10.50 -15.52
N GLY A 136 -13.61 11.38 -15.10
CA GLY A 136 -13.92 12.55 -14.27
C GLY A 136 -14.14 12.24 -12.78
N GLU A 137 -14.16 10.97 -12.38
CA GLU A 137 -14.33 10.56 -10.97
C GLU A 137 -13.01 10.73 -10.20
N ILE A 138 -13.10 11.17 -8.94
CA ILE A 138 -11.94 11.30 -8.04
C ILE A 138 -11.80 9.99 -7.28
N VAL A 139 -10.62 9.39 -7.37
CA VAL A 139 -10.30 8.17 -6.61
C VAL A 139 -9.75 8.59 -5.26
N ASP A 140 -10.34 8.10 -4.17
CA ASP A 140 -9.88 8.37 -2.81
C ASP A 140 -8.95 7.28 -2.28
N GLU A 141 -9.09 6.05 -2.77
CA GLU A 141 -8.35 4.88 -2.30
C GLU A 141 -8.29 3.81 -3.40
N ILE A 142 -7.21 3.02 -3.40
CA ILE A 142 -7.03 1.90 -4.32
C ILE A 142 -6.72 0.61 -3.54
N ILE A 143 -7.54 -0.42 -3.75
CA ILE A 143 -7.37 -1.75 -3.18
C ILE A 143 -6.86 -2.71 -4.27
N PHE A 144 -5.83 -3.49 -3.94
CA PHE A 144 -5.21 -4.47 -4.83
C PHE A 144 -5.39 -5.88 -4.30
N PRO A 145 -6.45 -6.60 -4.74
CA PRO A 145 -6.49 -8.05 -4.62
C PRO A 145 -5.35 -8.63 -5.46
N SER A 146 -4.41 -9.35 -4.86
CA SER A 146 -3.29 -9.94 -5.61
C SER A 146 -2.80 -11.25 -5.01
N ARG A 147 -1.71 -11.79 -5.57
CA ARG A 147 -0.99 -12.93 -5.06
C ARG A 147 0.26 -12.47 -4.30
N HIS A 148 0.53 -13.16 -3.21
CA HIS A 148 1.83 -13.10 -2.55
C HIS A 148 2.72 -14.25 -3.07
N SER A 149 4.01 -14.01 -3.26
CA SER A 149 4.96 -15.05 -3.69
C SER A 149 6.16 -15.12 -2.75
N ALA A 150 6.36 -16.27 -2.08
CA ALA A 150 7.45 -16.47 -1.14
C ALA A 150 8.15 -17.82 -1.31
N VAL A 151 9.49 -17.84 -1.18
CA VAL A 151 10.31 -19.07 -1.20
C VAL A 151 9.98 -20.00 -0.04
N SER A 152 9.45 -19.48 1.07
CA SER A 152 9.03 -20.34 2.19
C SER A 152 7.99 -21.38 1.76
N GLY A 153 7.21 -21.08 0.70
CA GLY A 153 6.13 -21.93 0.19
C GLY A 153 4.94 -22.04 1.14
N ARG A 154 4.98 -21.42 2.32
CA ARG A 154 3.91 -21.51 3.31
C ARG A 154 2.67 -20.77 2.79
N PRO A 155 1.49 -21.42 2.72
CA PRO A 155 0.26 -20.73 2.36
C PRO A 155 0.01 -19.59 3.33
N SER A 156 -0.34 -18.41 2.82
CA SER A 156 -0.54 -17.24 3.66
C SER A 156 -1.63 -16.32 3.13
N LEU A 157 -2.25 -15.56 4.04
CA LEU A 157 -3.14 -14.44 3.73
C LEU A 157 -2.53 -13.18 4.30
N THR A 158 -2.29 -12.18 3.45
CA THR A 158 -1.48 -11.04 3.84
C THR A 158 -2.04 -9.71 3.42
N LEU A 159 -1.63 -8.67 4.15
CA LEU A 159 -1.98 -7.27 3.89
C LEU A 159 -0.72 -6.43 3.99
N HIS A 160 -0.52 -5.47 3.06
CA HIS A 160 0.57 -4.52 3.22
C HIS A 160 0.41 -3.20 2.44
N PRO A 161 1.07 -2.12 2.90
CA PRO A 161 1.25 -0.90 2.12
C PRO A 161 2.23 -1.09 0.96
N VAL A 162 2.10 -0.20 -0.02
CA VAL A 162 2.98 -0.11 -1.19
C VAL A 162 4.13 0.88 -0.94
N GLY A 163 5.31 0.66 -1.53
CA GLY A 163 6.39 1.66 -1.52
C GLY A 163 7.80 1.09 -1.72
N VAL A 164 8.72 1.93 -2.21
CA VAL A 164 10.11 1.56 -2.51
C VAL A 164 11.05 2.63 -1.96
N MET A 165 11.11 2.74 -0.64
CA MET A 165 11.73 3.89 0.04
C MET A 165 13.26 3.78 0.19
N GLN A 166 13.78 2.55 0.13
CA GLN A 166 15.18 2.22 0.44
C GLN A 166 16.16 2.46 -0.71
N LEU A 167 15.66 2.58 -1.93
CA LEU A 167 16.46 2.77 -3.14
C LEU A 167 16.83 4.23 -3.34
N ASP A 168 17.92 4.50 -4.05
CA ASP A 168 18.28 5.85 -4.47
C ASP A 168 17.22 6.38 -5.46
N LYS A 169 16.93 7.69 -5.44
CA LYS A 169 15.79 8.27 -6.18
C LYS A 169 15.88 8.14 -7.71
N ASP A 170 17.07 7.89 -8.24
CA ASP A 170 17.37 7.67 -9.65
C ASP A 170 17.39 6.18 -10.05
N GLU A 171 17.31 5.26 -9.09
CA GLU A 171 17.21 3.84 -9.36
C GLU A 171 15.84 3.44 -9.92
N ILE A 172 15.82 2.34 -10.67
CA ILE A 172 14.59 1.75 -11.20
C ILE A 172 14.19 0.58 -10.29
N PRO A 173 13.05 0.66 -9.59
CA PRO A 173 12.57 -0.44 -8.77
C PRO A 173 12.36 -1.73 -9.59
N PRO A 174 12.84 -2.88 -9.12
CA PRO A 174 12.70 -4.15 -9.85
C PRO A 174 11.24 -4.60 -10.00
N TYR A 175 10.38 -4.22 -9.05
CA TYR A 175 8.98 -4.60 -8.96
C TYR A 175 8.03 -3.40 -9.02
N GLY A 176 8.39 -2.40 -9.85
CA GLY A 176 7.57 -1.21 -10.10
C GLY A 176 7.52 -0.22 -8.93
N GLY A 177 6.80 0.88 -9.13
CA GLY A 177 6.75 2.00 -8.20
C GLY A 177 7.88 3.00 -8.39
N ARG A 178 8.06 3.87 -7.40
CA ARG A 178 9.01 5.00 -7.43
C ARG A 178 10.08 4.81 -6.35
N ALA A 179 11.34 4.84 -6.76
CA ALA A 179 12.47 4.72 -5.84
C ALA A 179 12.57 5.93 -4.89
N GLY A 180 12.92 5.64 -3.64
CA GLY A 180 13.06 6.60 -2.57
C GLY A 180 11.76 7.19 -2.04
N ASP A 181 10.61 6.55 -2.32
CA ASP A 181 9.30 7.10 -2.03
C ASP A 181 8.25 6.02 -1.66
N ALA A 182 7.14 6.42 -1.04
CA ALA A 182 5.96 5.57 -0.81
C ALA A 182 4.61 6.29 -1.07
N PRO A 183 3.62 5.62 -1.68
CA PRO A 183 2.24 6.08 -1.67
C PRO A 183 1.69 6.18 -0.24
N PRO A 184 0.67 7.01 0.02
CA PRO A 184 -0.03 6.98 1.30
C PRO A 184 -0.55 5.56 1.59
N PRO A 185 -0.37 5.03 2.82
CA PRO A 185 -0.93 3.74 3.19
C PRO A 185 -2.45 3.85 3.35
N SER A 186 -3.19 2.77 3.08
CA SER A 186 -4.63 2.73 3.36
C SER A 186 -4.92 2.92 4.86
N PRO A 187 -5.84 3.83 5.23
CA PRO A 187 -6.35 3.93 6.60
C PRO A 187 -7.00 2.66 7.14
N ARG A 188 -7.44 1.78 6.23
CA ARG A 188 -8.14 0.54 6.54
C ARG A 188 -7.21 -0.57 7.01
N LEU A 189 -5.90 -0.44 6.80
CA LEU A 189 -4.92 -1.51 7.05
C LEU A 189 -5.06 -2.15 8.44
N ALA A 190 -5.17 -1.35 9.50
CA ALA A 190 -5.28 -1.87 10.86
C ALA A 190 -6.60 -2.62 11.09
N SER A 191 -7.72 -2.03 10.65
CA SER A 191 -9.05 -2.63 10.83
C SER A 191 -9.23 -3.87 9.98
N TRP A 192 -8.69 -3.89 8.75
CA TRP A 192 -8.73 -5.05 7.87
C TRP A 192 -7.80 -6.15 8.36
N TRP A 193 -6.69 -5.81 9.00
CA TRP A 193 -5.85 -6.78 9.70
C TRP A 193 -6.57 -7.44 10.89
N GLN A 194 -7.19 -6.63 11.75
CA GLN A 194 -8.02 -7.12 12.86
C GLN A 194 -9.14 -8.03 12.35
N GLU A 195 -9.77 -7.62 11.27
CA GLU A 195 -10.86 -8.38 10.65
C GLU A 195 -10.35 -9.70 10.05
N LEU A 196 -9.23 -9.69 9.33
CA LEU A 196 -8.60 -10.89 8.77
C LEU A 196 -8.29 -11.91 9.86
N ILE A 197 -7.69 -11.47 10.98
CA ILE A 197 -7.47 -12.35 12.14
C ILE A 197 -8.80 -12.91 12.64
N ARG A 198 -9.77 -12.05 12.91
CA ARG A 198 -11.08 -12.46 13.43
C ARG A 198 -11.77 -13.50 12.54
N VAL A 199 -11.81 -13.30 11.22
CA VAL A 199 -12.51 -14.23 10.31
C VAL A 199 -11.68 -15.49 10.03
N SER A 200 -10.35 -15.38 9.98
CA SER A 200 -9.47 -16.54 9.76
C SER A 200 -9.60 -17.55 10.90
N GLU A 201 -9.61 -17.09 12.16
CA GLU A 201 -9.77 -17.92 13.36
C GLU A 201 -11.08 -18.72 13.39
N HIS A 202 -12.10 -18.26 12.66
CA HIS A 202 -13.43 -18.89 12.58
C HIS A 202 -13.68 -19.58 11.24
N SER A 203 -12.64 -19.77 10.42
CA SER A 203 -12.73 -20.40 9.11
C SER A 203 -11.98 -21.72 9.09
N ASP A 204 -12.35 -22.59 8.13
CA ASP A 204 -11.62 -23.83 7.87
C ASP A 204 -10.19 -23.58 7.35
N LEU A 205 -9.83 -22.33 7.04
CA LEU A 205 -8.49 -21.95 6.55
C LEU A 205 -7.46 -21.80 7.68
N VAL A 206 -7.90 -21.74 8.94
CA VAL A 206 -7.01 -21.49 10.10
C VAL A 206 -5.90 -22.53 10.23
N GLU A 207 -6.14 -23.76 9.79
CA GLU A 207 -5.16 -24.85 9.85
C GLU A 207 -4.18 -24.83 8.67
N ASP A 208 -4.57 -24.19 7.55
CA ASP A 208 -3.87 -24.29 6.27
C ASP A 208 -3.12 -23.01 5.88
N PHE A 209 -3.57 -21.84 6.34
CA PHE A 209 -3.01 -20.54 5.96
C PHE A 209 -2.51 -19.76 7.18
N ASP A 210 -1.25 -19.32 7.11
CA ASP A 210 -0.74 -18.32 8.05
C ASP A 210 -1.33 -16.93 7.72
N THR A 211 -1.61 -16.11 8.73
CA THR A 211 -2.02 -14.71 8.53
C THR A 211 -0.89 -13.78 8.93
N SER A 212 -0.61 -12.77 8.09
CA SER A 212 0.44 -11.79 8.42
C SER A 212 0.26 -10.45 7.74
N LEU A 213 0.57 -9.37 8.44
CA LEU A 213 1.03 -8.14 7.79
C LEU A 213 2.40 -8.35 7.15
N GLU A 214 2.63 -7.72 6.00
CA GLU A 214 3.98 -7.60 5.42
C GLU A 214 4.47 -6.15 5.49
N VAL A 215 5.80 -6.00 5.45
CA VAL A 215 6.43 -4.68 5.38
C VAL A 215 6.09 -3.97 4.08
N THR A 216 6.21 -2.65 4.06
CA THR A 216 6.04 -1.84 2.85
C THR A 216 7.05 -2.22 1.79
N HIS A 217 6.57 -2.61 0.61
CA HIS A 217 7.44 -3.01 -0.49
C HIS A 217 6.75 -2.88 -1.85
N HIS A 218 7.57 -2.94 -2.90
CA HIS A 218 7.24 -2.90 -4.33
C HIS A 218 6.31 -1.75 -4.77
N GLY A 219 5.95 -1.74 -6.06
CA GLY A 219 5.02 -0.77 -6.65
C GLY A 219 3.57 -1.20 -6.56
N PRO A 220 2.64 -0.44 -7.17
CA PRO A 220 2.89 0.73 -8.03
C PRO A 220 3.12 2.05 -7.25
N TRP A 221 3.37 3.14 -7.97
CA TRP A 221 3.35 4.49 -7.42
C TRP A 221 1.97 5.14 -7.60
N LEU A 222 1.42 5.67 -6.51
CA LEU A 222 0.06 6.21 -6.44
C LEU A 222 0.03 7.51 -5.63
N GLU A 223 -0.86 8.43 -5.99
CA GLU A 223 -1.08 9.68 -5.25
C GLU A 223 -1.99 9.52 -4.04
N VAL A 224 -2.74 8.44 -3.98
CA VAL A 224 -3.85 8.20 -3.05
C VAL A 224 -3.56 6.99 -2.16
N PRO A 225 -4.22 6.88 -0.99
CA PRO A 225 -4.17 5.70 -0.13
C PRO A 225 -4.31 4.37 -0.88
N SER A 226 -3.53 3.38 -0.46
CA SER A 226 -3.57 2.05 -1.09
C SER A 226 -3.22 0.88 -0.17
N LEU A 227 -3.72 -0.29 -0.53
CA LEU A 227 -3.54 -1.55 0.20
C LEU A 227 -3.48 -2.74 -0.75
N PHE A 228 -2.52 -3.63 -0.55
CA PHE A 228 -2.56 -4.99 -1.09
C PHE A 228 -3.25 -5.93 -0.10
N ILE A 229 -4.07 -6.83 -0.65
CA ILE A 229 -4.75 -7.92 0.05
C ILE A 229 -4.55 -9.21 -0.73
N GLU A 230 -3.78 -10.13 -0.17
CA GLU A 230 -3.13 -11.16 -0.97
C GLU A 230 -3.36 -12.59 -0.49
N VAL A 231 -3.39 -13.49 -1.48
CA VAL A 231 -3.31 -14.94 -1.25
C VAL A 231 -1.92 -15.42 -1.64
N GLY A 232 -1.20 -16.01 -0.69
CA GLY A 232 0.11 -16.59 -0.85
C GLY A 232 0.15 -18.10 -0.64
N SER A 233 1.27 -18.76 -0.95
CA SER A 233 2.52 -18.16 -1.46
C SER A 233 3.01 -18.79 -2.77
N THR A 234 2.23 -19.69 -3.37
CA THR A 234 2.62 -20.51 -4.52
C THR A 234 1.48 -20.69 -5.52
N ALA A 235 1.78 -21.18 -6.72
CA ALA A 235 0.76 -21.50 -7.73
C ALA A 235 -0.32 -22.50 -7.24
N GLU A 236 -0.01 -23.35 -6.27
CA GLU A 236 -0.95 -24.28 -5.66
C GLU A 236 -2.00 -23.58 -4.78
N THR A 237 -1.67 -22.41 -4.23
CA THR A 237 -2.48 -21.68 -3.25
C THR A 237 -3.15 -20.45 -3.84
N TRP A 238 -2.56 -19.79 -4.86
CA TRP A 238 -3.15 -18.61 -5.50
C TRP A 238 -4.56 -18.84 -6.05
N GLY A 239 -4.85 -20.06 -6.51
CA GLY A 239 -6.17 -20.44 -7.03
C GLY A 239 -7.21 -20.82 -5.97
N HIS A 240 -6.89 -20.71 -4.67
CA HIS A 240 -7.73 -21.24 -3.60
C HIS A 240 -9.01 -20.41 -3.39
N PHE A 241 -10.15 -20.96 -3.80
CA PHE A 241 -11.45 -20.27 -3.72
C PHE A 241 -11.87 -19.87 -2.30
N GLY A 242 -11.60 -20.68 -1.27
CA GLY A 242 -11.93 -20.35 0.12
C GLY A 242 -11.23 -19.07 0.59
N ALA A 243 -9.90 -19.02 0.48
CA ALA A 243 -9.07 -17.83 0.70
C ALA A 243 -9.57 -16.61 -0.11
N ALA A 244 -9.80 -16.78 -1.41
CA ALA A 244 -10.29 -15.68 -2.25
C ALA A 244 -11.66 -15.13 -1.78
N ASN A 245 -12.60 -16.02 -1.41
CA ASN A 245 -13.90 -15.62 -0.87
C ASN A 245 -13.77 -14.90 0.47
N LEU A 246 -12.90 -15.38 1.37
CA LEU A 246 -12.68 -14.76 2.66
C LEU A 246 -12.13 -13.34 2.50
N LEU A 247 -11.12 -13.14 1.66
CA LEU A 247 -10.55 -11.81 1.42
C LEU A 247 -11.52 -10.89 0.67
N ALA A 248 -12.27 -11.42 -0.30
CA ALA A 248 -13.34 -10.67 -0.97
C ALA A 248 -14.44 -10.21 -0.02
N ASP A 249 -14.80 -11.01 0.98
CA ASP A 249 -15.78 -10.64 2.00
C ASP A 249 -15.27 -9.49 2.90
N ILE A 250 -13.97 -9.49 3.23
CA ILE A 250 -13.34 -8.36 3.95
C ILE A 250 -13.42 -7.09 3.10
N ILE A 251 -13.13 -7.16 1.80
CA ILE A 251 -13.27 -6.00 0.89
C ILE A 251 -14.73 -5.54 0.84
N HIS A 252 -15.67 -6.48 0.66
CA HIS A 252 -17.10 -6.20 0.55
C HIS A 252 -17.63 -5.44 1.76
N ARG A 253 -17.39 -5.95 2.96
CA ARG A 253 -17.85 -5.32 4.21
C ARG A 253 -17.00 -4.12 4.58
N GLY A 254 -15.68 -4.17 4.36
CA GLY A 254 -14.76 -3.08 4.65
C GLY A 254 -15.12 -1.80 3.91
N LEU A 255 -15.54 -1.93 2.66
CA LEU A 255 -16.03 -0.85 1.81
C LEU A 255 -17.55 -0.58 1.96
N GLY A 256 -18.26 -1.22 2.90
CA GLY A 256 -19.71 -0.99 3.09
C GLY A 256 -20.58 -1.39 1.88
N LEU A 257 -20.11 -2.32 1.05
CA LEU A 257 -20.81 -2.76 -0.17
C LEU A 257 -22.02 -3.66 0.14
N ASP A 258 -22.15 -4.10 1.39
CA ASP A 258 -23.33 -4.76 1.96
C ASP A 258 -24.43 -3.78 2.40
N GLY A 259 -24.19 -2.47 2.30
CA GLY A 259 -25.10 -1.42 2.75
C GLY A 259 -24.84 -0.93 4.18
N SER A 260 -23.79 -1.42 4.83
CA SER A 260 -23.26 -0.82 6.07
C SER A 260 -22.39 0.42 5.77
N GLU A 261 -21.93 1.12 6.82
CA GLU A 261 -20.96 2.21 6.71
C GLU A 261 -19.54 1.73 6.37
N GLY A 262 -19.32 0.40 6.37
CA GLY A 262 -18.00 -0.19 6.30
C GLY A 262 -17.15 0.04 7.54
N PHE A 263 -15.84 -0.22 7.44
CA PHE A 263 -14.92 -0.06 8.56
C PHE A 263 -13.49 0.27 8.12
N GLY A 264 -12.78 0.98 8.99
CA GLY A 264 -11.39 1.36 8.79
C GLY A 264 -11.18 2.63 7.96
N SER A 265 -12.24 3.36 7.60
CA SER A 265 -12.09 4.71 7.05
C SER A 265 -11.40 5.65 8.06
N TRP A 266 -10.94 6.79 7.54
CA TRP A 266 -10.39 7.87 8.32
C TRP A 266 -11.16 9.15 8.04
N ASP A 267 -11.63 9.79 9.10
CA ASP A 267 -12.21 11.12 9.07
C ASP A 267 -11.33 12.07 9.89
N CYS A 268 -10.95 13.21 9.32
CA CYS A 268 -9.97 14.10 9.93
C CYS A 268 -10.49 14.87 11.16
N ASP A 269 -11.81 14.93 11.33
CA ASP A 269 -12.48 15.55 12.47
C ASP A 269 -12.75 14.50 13.55
N ASP A 270 -13.33 13.35 13.18
CA ASP A 270 -13.71 12.28 14.12
C ASP A 270 -12.49 11.48 14.63
N ASP A 271 -11.47 11.25 13.79
CA ASP A 271 -10.26 10.50 14.15
C ASP A 271 -9.08 11.39 14.58
N ASN A 272 -9.33 12.69 14.80
CA ASN A 272 -8.30 13.65 15.17
C ASN A 272 -7.48 13.19 16.40
N GLY A 273 -6.15 13.20 16.26
CA GLY A 273 -5.23 12.85 17.33
C GLY A 273 -5.05 11.36 17.59
N GLN A 274 -5.79 10.47 16.90
CA GLN A 274 -5.60 9.03 17.05
C GLN A 274 -4.16 8.61 16.72
N PRO A 275 -3.60 7.64 17.45
CA PRO A 275 -2.23 7.19 17.22
C PRO A 275 -2.11 6.36 15.94
N VAL A 276 -1.12 6.71 15.11
CA VAL A 276 -0.79 6.01 13.86
C VAL A 276 0.62 5.45 13.93
N LEU A 277 0.75 4.13 13.94
CA LEU A 277 2.00 3.43 14.13
C LEU A 277 2.80 3.27 12.82
N ILE A 278 4.06 3.70 12.83
CA ILE A 278 5.09 3.27 11.88
C ILE A 278 6.09 2.34 12.60
N THR A 279 6.38 1.17 12.04
CA THR A 279 7.37 0.23 12.64
C THR A 279 8.69 0.23 11.91
N LEU A 280 9.80 0.18 12.66
CA LEU A 280 11.17 0.13 12.13
C LEU A 280 11.89 -1.15 12.55
N GLY A 281 12.48 -1.85 11.58
CA GLY A 281 13.26 -3.07 11.77
C GLY A 281 12.43 -4.34 11.90
N GLY A 282 13.12 -5.46 11.79
CA GLY A 282 12.53 -6.80 11.75
C GLY A 282 12.58 -7.40 10.35
N GLY A 283 11.97 -8.59 10.22
CA GLY A 283 11.84 -9.30 8.95
C GLY A 283 10.67 -8.80 8.09
N HIS A 284 10.48 -9.46 6.96
CA HIS A 284 9.47 -9.13 5.96
C HIS A 284 8.02 -9.23 6.48
N TYR A 285 7.73 -10.20 7.35
CA TYR A 285 6.40 -10.41 7.95
C TYR A 285 6.12 -9.53 9.18
N ALA A 286 6.71 -8.33 9.25
CA ALA A 286 6.41 -7.26 10.21
C ALA A 286 5.91 -7.69 11.61
N PRO A 287 6.62 -8.53 12.41
CA PRO A 287 6.07 -9.16 13.61
C PRO A 287 5.62 -8.17 14.68
N ARG A 288 6.25 -7.00 14.73
CA ARG A 288 5.89 -5.91 15.65
C ARG A 288 4.55 -5.26 15.27
N ALA A 289 4.33 -5.03 13.98
CA ALA A 289 3.08 -4.46 13.50
C ALA A 289 1.93 -5.46 13.60
N ASN A 290 2.18 -6.75 13.29
CA ASN A 290 1.21 -7.82 13.48
C ASN A 290 0.63 -7.82 14.91
N ASN A 291 1.49 -7.75 15.92
CA ASN A 291 1.05 -7.74 17.32
C ASN A 291 0.37 -6.42 17.72
N LEU A 292 0.98 -5.27 17.39
CA LEU A 292 0.45 -3.97 17.85
C LEU A 292 -0.83 -3.56 17.10
N GLY A 293 -0.92 -3.87 15.80
CA GLY A 293 -2.06 -3.51 14.95
C GLY A 293 -3.36 -4.23 15.30
N LEU A 294 -3.32 -5.25 16.18
CA LEU A 294 -4.52 -5.91 16.70
C LEU A 294 -5.21 -5.15 17.82
N HIS A 295 -4.56 -4.13 18.40
CA HIS A 295 -5.15 -3.36 19.48
C HIS A 295 -6.12 -2.31 18.90
N PRO A 296 -7.40 -2.30 19.35
CA PRO A 296 -8.35 -1.26 18.97
C PRO A 296 -7.81 0.14 19.30
N GLY A 297 -8.16 1.12 18.46
CA GLY A 297 -7.70 2.51 18.61
C GLY A 297 -6.30 2.79 18.08
N LEU A 298 -5.53 1.77 17.66
CA LEU A 298 -4.24 1.97 16.99
C LEU A 298 -4.37 1.81 15.48
N ARG A 299 -4.03 2.87 14.73
CA ARG A 299 -3.90 2.81 13.27
C ARG A 299 -2.49 2.36 12.88
N VAL A 300 -2.33 1.86 11.66
CA VAL A 300 -1.04 1.37 11.14
C VAL A 300 -0.72 2.09 9.83
N GLY A 301 0.43 2.76 9.79
CA GLY A 301 0.98 3.36 8.58
C GLY A 301 1.94 2.39 7.87
N HIS A 302 3.12 2.89 7.50
CA HIS A 302 4.14 2.05 6.87
C HIS A 302 4.90 1.15 7.88
N MET A 303 5.43 0.06 7.35
CA MET A 303 6.22 -0.91 8.11
C MET A 303 7.56 -1.11 7.39
N LEU A 304 8.67 -0.73 8.02
CA LEU A 304 9.99 -0.77 7.40
C LEU A 304 10.79 -1.93 7.98
N ALA A 305 11.11 -2.93 7.16
CA ALA A 305 12.06 -3.98 7.53
C ALA A 305 13.47 -3.41 7.76
N THR A 306 14.35 -4.21 8.35
CA THR A 306 15.76 -3.83 8.54
C THR A 306 16.45 -3.48 7.22
N TYR A 307 16.17 -4.23 6.14
CA TYR A 307 16.75 -3.97 4.82
C TYR A 307 16.21 -2.69 4.17
N ALA A 308 15.06 -2.19 4.62
CA ALA A 308 14.46 -0.96 4.10
C ALA A 308 15.14 0.30 4.68
N LEU A 309 16.07 0.12 5.62
CA LEU A 309 16.81 1.18 6.29
C LEU A 309 18.33 0.98 6.05
N PRO A 310 18.81 1.20 4.81
CA PRO A 310 20.21 0.98 4.48
C PRO A 310 21.08 2.03 5.17
N PHE A 311 21.92 1.56 6.08
CA PHE A 311 22.91 2.37 6.78
C PHE A 311 24.29 2.10 6.22
N ILE A 312 25.04 3.16 5.97
CA ILE A 312 26.49 3.13 5.74
C ILE A 312 27.15 3.70 7.00
N ALA A 313 28.08 2.94 7.57
CA ALA A 313 28.74 3.35 8.82
C ALA A 313 29.59 4.61 8.58
N PRO A 314 29.60 5.57 9.54
CA PRO A 314 30.41 6.77 9.42
C PRO A 314 31.90 6.42 9.46
N GLN A 315 32.72 7.17 8.72
CA GLN A 315 34.18 6.98 8.71
C GLN A 315 34.84 7.49 10.00
N VAL A 316 34.24 8.51 10.63
CA VAL A 316 34.70 9.09 11.90
C VAL A 316 33.66 8.79 12.98
N GLU A 317 34.13 8.35 14.15
CA GLU A 317 33.25 8.08 15.28
C GLU A 317 32.56 9.38 15.75
N GLY A 318 31.23 9.37 15.78
CA GLY A 318 30.41 10.53 16.14
C GLY A 318 29.77 11.23 14.95
N ASP A 319 30.24 10.99 13.73
CA ASP A 319 29.61 11.51 12.52
C ASP A 319 28.27 10.81 12.24
N GLU A 320 27.43 11.50 11.48
CA GLU A 320 26.14 10.98 11.07
C GLU A 320 26.32 9.86 10.03
N PRO A 321 25.62 8.71 10.18
CA PRO A 321 25.73 7.64 9.19
C PRO A 321 25.08 8.02 7.86
N GLU A 322 25.74 7.61 6.79
CA GLU A 322 25.27 7.72 5.40
C GLU A 322 24.24 6.62 5.06
N GLY A 323 23.80 6.60 3.79
CA GLY A 323 22.81 5.68 3.25
C GLY A 323 21.38 6.22 3.33
N ASN A 324 20.43 5.47 2.78
CA ASN A 324 19.04 5.93 2.59
C ASN A 324 18.12 5.71 3.80
N TRP A 325 18.66 5.35 4.97
CA TRP A 325 17.85 5.14 6.17
C TRP A 325 16.97 6.35 6.55
N LYS A 326 17.49 7.59 6.42
CA LYS A 326 16.71 8.81 6.67
C LYS A 326 15.61 8.98 5.65
N GLN A 327 15.97 8.88 4.37
CA GLN A 327 15.02 8.95 3.26
C GLN A 327 13.87 7.97 3.46
N SER A 328 14.17 6.74 3.87
CA SER A 328 13.13 5.75 4.12
C SER A 328 12.18 6.16 5.24
N ILE A 329 12.71 6.69 6.35
CA ILE A 329 11.89 7.19 7.45
C ILE A 329 11.06 8.40 7.00
N ASP A 330 11.65 9.33 6.26
CA ASP A 330 10.99 10.55 5.79
C ASP A 330 9.86 10.24 4.81
N ALA A 331 10.11 9.35 3.84
CA ALA A 331 9.11 8.91 2.89
C ALA A 331 7.93 8.23 3.59
N ALA A 332 8.22 7.32 4.53
CA ALA A 332 7.19 6.66 5.33
C ALA A 332 6.38 7.63 6.19
N PHE A 333 7.06 8.59 6.82
CA PHE A 333 6.45 9.59 7.68
C PHE A 333 5.52 10.50 6.88
N GLU A 334 6.00 11.09 5.79
CA GLU A 334 5.22 12.03 4.98
C GLU A 334 4.08 11.33 4.22
N ALA A 335 4.27 10.09 3.75
CA ALA A 335 3.19 9.29 3.19
C ALA A 335 2.11 8.97 4.23
N THR A 336 2.51 8.59 5.45
CA THR A 336 1.56 8.34 6.55
C THR A 336 0.82 9.61 6.95
N LYS A 337 1.48 10.79 7.02
CA LYS A 337 0.80 12.07 7.29
C LYS A 337 -0.28 12.41 6.28
N ARG A 338 -0.04 12.09 5.00
CA ARG A 338 -1.04 12.29 3.94
C ARG A 338 -2.25 11.38 4.09
N ALA A 339 -2.05 10.13 4.51
CA ALA A 339 -3.15 9.18 4.74
C ALA A 339 -3.96 9.48 6.01
N TYR A 340 -3.31 10.05 7.02
CA TYR A 340 -3.90 10.28 8.33
C TYR A 340 -3.76 11.76 8.74
N PRO A 341 -4.43 12.69 8.03
CA PRO A 341 -4.44 14.10 8.41
C PRO A 341 -4.94 14.26 9.85
N ASN A 342 -4.26 15.08 10.65
CA ASN A 342 -4.46 15.27 12.09
C ASN A 342 -4.17 14.03 12.97
N GLY A 343 -3.71 12.92 12.39
CA GLY A 343 -3.29 11.74 13.15
C GLY A 343 -1.99 11.96 13.90
N LYS A 344 -1.85 11.35 15.08
CA LYS A 344 -0.63 11.39 15.88
C LYS A 344 0.32 10.27 15.46
N ILE A 345 1.26 10.56 14.57
CA ILE A 345 2.20 9.54 14.11
C ILE A 345 3.21 9.20 15.20
N ILE A 346 3.33 7.91 15.49
CA ILE A 346 4.26 7.35 16.47
C ILE A 346 5.10 6.27 15.83
N PHE A 347 6.35 6.13 16.27
CA PHE A 347 7.25 5.10 15.78
C PHE A 347 7.45 4.00 16.82
N SER A 348 7.64 2.75 16.37
CA SER A 348 8.16 1.67 17.22
C SER A 348 9.28 0.91 16.53
N MET A 349 10.43 0.80 17.19
CA MET A 349 11.63 0.20 16.63
C MET A 349 11.95 -1.15 17.28
N ASP A 350 12.22 -2.19 16.49
CA ASP A 350 12.87 -3.41 16.96
C ASP A 350 14.33 -3.14 17.31
N LYS A 351 14.63 -3.04 18.61
CA LYS A 351 15.97 -2.77 19.10
C LYS A 351 16.99 -3.84 18.70
N LYS A 352 16.56 -5.09 18.46
CA LYS A 352 17.45 -6.21 18.08
C LYS A 352 17.86 -6.15 16.61
N ALA A 353 17.12 -5.44 15.77
CA ALA A 353 17.41 -5.27 14.36
C ALA A 353 18.58 -4.32 14.07
N PHE A 354 18.94 -3.45 15.01
CA PHE A 354 19.90 -2.36 14.78
C PHE A 354 21.03 -2.33 15.80
N LYS A 355 22.22 -1.91 15.38
CA LYS A 355 23.39 -1.62 16.22
C LYS A 355 23.14 -0.39 17.11
N GLY A 356 23.96 -0.22 18.15
CA GLY A 356 23.84 0.89 19.10
C GLY A 356 23.79 2.27 18.44
N TRP A 357 24.73 2.54 17.53
CA TRP A 357 24.83 3.80 16.81
C TRP A 357 23.65 4.01 15.84
N GLN A 358 23.17 2.96 15.14
CA GLN A 358 21.99 3.05 14.27
C GLN A 358 20.75 3.45 15.06
N ARG A 359 20.53 2.85 16.23
CA ARG A 359 19.42 3.21 17.13
C ARG A 359 19.51 4.66 17.60
N GLN A 360 20.72 5.18 17.80
CA GLN A 360 20.90 6.57 18.21
C GLN A 360 20.64 7.54 17.05
N ALA A 361 21.12 7.22 15.85
CA ALA A 361 20.84 7.99 14.64
C ALA A 361 19.33 8.08 14.36
N ILE A 362 18.61 6.95 14.45
CA ILE A 362 17.14 6.90 14.33
C ILE A 362 16.47 7.80 15.37
N ARG A 363 16.87 7.72 16.65
CA ARG A 363 16.29 8.56 17.70
C ARG A 363 16.49 10.05 17.44
N ASN A 364 17.71 10.44 17.05
CA ASN A 364 18.03 11.84 16.77
C ASN A 364 17.20 12.35 15.59
N HIS A 365 17.08 11.55 14.52
CA HIS A 365 16.30 11.91 13.35
C HIS A 365 14.80 12.03 13.66
N LEU A 366 14.22 11.06 14.38
CA LEU A 366 12.81 11.11 14.78
C LEU A 366 12.51 12.28 15.73
N ALA A 367 13.44 12.68 16.58
CA ALA A 367 13.31 13.89 17.40
C ALA A 367 13.25 15.16 16.54
N ASN A 368 14.01 15.22 15.44
CA ASN A 368 13.96 16.35 14.50
C ASN A 368 12.63 16.40 13.73
N LEU A 369 11.99 15.26 13.49
CA LEU A 369 10.67 15.16 12.86
C LEU A 369 9.51 15.45 13.82
N ASP A 370 9.78 15.68 15.11
CA ASP A 370 8.78 15.73 16.19
C ASP A 370 7.88 14.47 16.22
N ALA A 371 8.48 13.31 15.92
CA ALA A 371 7.79 12.03 15.83
C ALA A 371 8.22 11.10 16.99
N PRO A 372 7.36 10.84 17.99
CA PRO A 372 7.77 10.11 19.18
C PRO A 372 8.08 8.63 18.88
N LEU A 373 9.25 8.18 19.34
CA LEU A 373 9.64 6.77 19.33
C LEU A 373 9.20 6.08 20.64
N MET A 374 8.23 5.16 20.55
CA MET A 374 7.62 4.50 21.69
C MET A 374 7.95 3.00 21.75
N THR A 375 8.02 2.47 22.97
CA THR A 375 8.07 1.02 23.21
C THR A 375 6.69 0.41 23.10
N SER A 376 6.57 -0.89 22.79
CA SER A 376 5.25 -1.58 22.79
C SER A 376 4.47 -1.32 24.08
N LYS A 377 5.13 -1.42 25.25
CA LYS A 377 4.49 -1.15 26.54
C LYS A 377 3.92 0.27 26.64
N ALA A 378 4.65 1.27 26.13
CA ALA A 378 4.20 2.65 26.16
C ALA A 378 3.04 2.91 25.19
N ILE A 379 3.02 2.22 24.06
CA ILE A 379 1.91 2.27 23.08
C ILE A 379 0.65 1.67 23.70
N LEU A 380 0.75 0.49 24.34
CA LEU A 380 -0.41 -0.13 24.99
C LEU A 380 -0.97 0.75 26.13
N ALA A 381 -0.08 1.35 26.93
CA ALA A 381 -0.51 2.29 27.97
C ALA A 381 -1.18 3.56 27.41
N LEU A 382 -0.79 4.02 26.22
CA LEU A 382 -1.44 5.14 25.53
C LEU A 382 -2.90 4.77 25.18
N LEU A 383 -3.12 3.60 24.60
CA LEU A 383 -4.45 3.11 24.19
C LEU A 383 -5.38 2.87 25.39
N GLU A 384 -4.84 2.35 26.49
CA GLU A 384 -5.59 2.19 27.75
C GLU A 384 -6.01 3.54 28.35
N GLY A 385 -5.12 4.54 28.30
CA GLY A 385 -5.38 5.90 28.79
C GLY A 385 -6.49 6.60 28.01
N GLU A 386 -6.49 6.51 26.69
CA GLU A 386 -7.53 7.09 25.82
C GLU A 386 -8.90 6.42 26.05
N SER A 387 -8.90 5.10 26.27
CA SER A 387 -10.12 4.35 26.60
C SER A 387 -10.76 4.79 27.93
N SER A 388 -9.96 5.29 28.88
CA SER A 388 -10.43 5.73 30.20
C SER A 388 -11.02 7.14 30.23
N SER A 389 -10.69 7.99 29.23
CA SER A 389 -11.25 9.35 29.09
C SER A 389 -12.59 9.39 28.35
N ALA A 390 -13.04 8.27 27.80
CA ALA A 390 -14.26 8.16 27.00
C ALA A 390 -15.51 7.68 27.78
N PHE A 391 -15.45 7.60 29.12
CA PHE A 391 -16.54 7.17 30.00
C PHE A 391 -16.98 8.22 31.01
#